data_AF-A0A958SKK7-F1
#
_entry.id   AF-A0A958SKK7-F1
#
_cell.length_a   1.000
_cell.length_b   1.000
_cell.length_c   1.000
_cell.angle_alpha   90.00
_cell.angle_beta   90.00
_cell.angle_gamma   90.00
#
_symmetry.space_group_name_H-M   'P 1'
#
loop_
_entity.id
_entity.type
_entity.pdbx_description
1 polymer ?
#
loop_
_entity_poly.entity_id
_entity_poly.type
_entity_poly.pdbx_seq_one_letter_code
_entity_poly.pdbx_strand_id
1 'polypeptide(L)'
;MRDMTFAKSKKMHLYFKTLFIAFFFMVVSASSSQAADRYSLNIKSPFDQFTVAVSNNSAVIQSKKVSMKPLELIDPLFQTELIEECPKLDNNKSDFLVKRVIKGKSSILRSIYLDKQLITDGKNCGTVDGAGLSYLPFHRSWFYDNESFKISFKKQVDVLLPPSVKISLKESKGEWLSQNDALILNWEYFDLLRQSFEQIAISGRLHPFLVKEKEPVTLNIDGQTYLFYSIAPSLWAVQLPSQPYLISSNQFQVFENMTFDSWQDRNGQLILIFQDPKRSEEERLQALDDISSHWSRSLKRALQSLLVADEDRREVKLQAIQHLRRHPSDETVLIAAQALSKTSHPLVQNRLIEILKTRNRKGPDIDPDKSSSKDSETIKYWQKWIKTFKAKI
;
A
#
# COMPACT_ATOMS: atom_id res chain seq x y z
N MET A 1 42.16 -35.96 -18.48
CA MET A 1 43.41 -35.31 -18.03
C MET A 1 43.09 -34.55 -16.74
N ARG A 2 43.59 -35.07 -15.61
CA ARG A 2 43.63 -34.54 -14.24
C ARG A 2 42.39 -33.83 -13.67
N ASP A 3 41.72 -34.58 -12.79
CA ASP A 3 41.09 -34.09 -11.57
C ASP A 3 42.02 -33.20 -10.73
N MET A 4 41.45 -32.22 -10.01
CA MET A 4 41.85 -31.89 -8.64
C MET A 4 40.74 -31.13 -7.91
N THR A 5 40.01 -31.88 -7.10
CA THR A 5 39.30 -31.44 -5.87
C THR A 5 40.30 -31.12 -4.75
N PHE A 6 39.76 -30.55 -3.64
CA PHE A 6 40.34 -30.27 -2.29
C PHE A 6 40.70 -28.79 -2.05
N ALA A 7 40.46 -28.17 -0.89
CA ALA A 7 39.85 -28.58 0.37
C ALA A 7 39.41 -27.35 1.18
N LYS A 8 38.47 -27.57 2.10
CA LYS A 8 38.20 -26.72 3.27
C LYS A 8 39.46 -26.52 4.13
N SER A 9 39.67 -25.32 4.64
CA SER A 9 40.46 -25.08 5.86
C SER A 9 39.61 -24.38 6.92
N LYS A 10 39.68 -24.90 8.14
CA LYS A 10 38.92 -24.54 9.34
C LYS A 10 39.95 -24.15 10.40
N LYS A 11 39.71 -23.00 11.05
CA LYS A 11 40.18 -22.58 12.40
C LYS A 11 41.70 -22.45 12.68
N MET A 12 42.07 -21.25 13.14
CA MET A 12 42.68 -20.96 14.47
C MET A 12 42.70 -19.43 14.65
N HIS A 13 42.10 -18.86 15.71
CA HIS A 13 42.78 -18.45 16.96
C HIS A 13 43.96 -17.49 16.69
N LEU A 14 44.10 -16.29 17.26
CA LEU A 14 43.81 -15.87 18.64
C LEU A 14 44.23 -14.38 18.76
N TYR A 15 43.72 -13.72 19.81
CA TYR A 15 44.26 -12.52 20.49
C TYR A 15 44.31 -11.16 19.77
N PHE A 16 43.39 -10.27 20.17
CA PHE A 16 43.80 -8.99 20.78
C PHE A 16 42.92 -8.73 22.02
N LYS A 17 43.53 -8.90 23.19
CA LYS A 17 43.03 -8.52 24.52
C LYS A 17 44.10 -7.59 25.10
N THR A 18 43.77 -6.31 25.32
CA THR A 18 44.10 -5.50 26.52
C THR A 18 43.46 -4.12 26.33
N LEU A 19 42.49 -3.70 27.14
CA LEU A 19 42.56 -3.25 28.55
C LEU A 19 42.90 -1.75 28.67
N PHE A 20 41.89 -0.93 28.97
CA PHE A 20 42.00 0.33 29.72
C PHE A 20 40.67 0.51 30.45
N ILE A 21 40.56 -0.09 31.65
CA ILE A 21 40.64 0.57 32.97
C ILE A 21 39.50 1.57 33.18
N ALA A 22 38.68 1.19 34.16
CA ALA A 22 37.55 1.90 34.70
C ALA A 22 37.95 3.26 35.30
N PHE A 23 37.13 4.28 35.04
CA PHE A 23 36.92 5.36 35.99
C PHE A 23 35.47 5.31 36.45
N PHE A 24 35.31 4.69 37.62
CA PHE A 24 34.08 4.62 38.39
C PHE A 24 33.82 6.01 38.98
N PHE A 25 33.08 6.87 38.27
CA PHE A 25 32.36 7.95 38.96
C PHE A 25 31.04 7.36 39.44
N MET A 26 31.08 6.82 40.66
CA MET A 26 29.90 6.66 41.51
C MET A 26 29.40 8.08 41.85
N VAL A 27 28.66 8.70 40.93
CA VAL A 27 27.69 9.70 41.32
C VAL A 27 26.57 8.89 41.94
N VAL A 28 26.61 8.78 43.26
CA VAL A 28 25.41 8.49 44.05
C VAL A 28 24.49 9.67 43.77
N SER A 29 23.71 9.56 42.70
CA SER A 29 22.52 10.38 42.52
C SER A 29 21.64 9.99 43.69
N ALA A 30 21.77 10.74 44.78
CA ALA A 30 20.76 10.80 45.82
C ALA A 30 19.45 10.99 45.06
N SER A 31 18.67 9.92 45.01
CA SER A 31 17.32 9.93 44.48
C SER A 31 16.56 10.77 45.49
N SER A 32 16.68 12.09 45.34
CA SER A 32 15.69 13.00 45.85
C SER A 32 14.40 12.44 45.30
N SER A 33 13.61 11.86 46.19
CA SER A 33 12.20 11.62 45.98
C SER A 33 11.60 12.99 45.75
N GLN A 34 11.79 13.54 44.54
CA GLN A 34 11.08 14.70 44.06
C GLN A 34 9.61 14.33 44.24
N ALA A 35 8.92 15.15 45.04
CA ALA A 35 7.49 15.01 45.21
C ALA A 35 6.88 14.95 43.81
N ALA A 36 6.44 13.74 43.43
CA ALA A 36 5.68 13.40 42.25
C ALA A 36 4.93 14.61 41.69
N ASP A 37 5.39 15.21 40.60
CA ASP A 37 4.73 16.36 39.99
C ASP A 37 3.36 15.90 39.47
N ARG A 38 2.34 16.10 40.31
CA ARG A 38 0.93 15.92 39.94
C ARG A 38 0.48 17.19 39.26
N TYR A 39 0.38 17.14 37.93
CA TYR A 39 -0.13 18.23 37.13
C TYR A 39 -1.28 17.76 36.24
N SER A 40 -2.07 18.71 35.77
CA SER A 40 -3.00 18.48 34.68
C SER A 40 -2.65 19.36 33.49
N LEU A 41 -2.82 18.79 32.28
CA LEU A 41 -2.73 19.52 31.02
C LEU A 41 -4.13 19.71 30.49
N ASN A 42 -4.58 20.95 30.41
CA ASN A 42 -5.80 21.30 29.70
C ASN A 42 -5.42 21.66 28.27
N ILE A 43 -5.89 20.85 27.34
CA ILE A 43 -5.59 20.94 25.92
C ILE A 43 -6.86 21.39 25.19
N LYS A 44 -6.75 22.47 24.41
CA LYS A 44 -7.86 23.01 23.63
C LYS A 44 -7.41 23.30 22.19
N SER A 45 -8.11 22.68 21.25
CA SER A 45 -7.95 22.87 19.81
C SER A 45 -9.31 23.14 19.15
N PRO A 46 -9.37 23.44 17.84
CA PRO A 46 -10.62 23.52 17.10
C PRO A 46 -11.40 22.21 17.08
N PHE A 47 -10.72 21.07 17.30
CA PHE A 47 -11.29 19.73 17.12
C PHE A 47 -11.66 19.06 18.44
N ASP A 48 -11.05 19.45 19.56
CA ASP A 48 -11.29 18.81 20.86
C ASP A 48 -10.90 19.74 22.02
N GLN A 49 -11.48 19.46 23.19
CA GLN A 49 -11.05 20.03 24.46
C GLN A 49 -11.06 18.95 25.53
N PHE A 50 -9.92 18.71 26.15
CA PHE A 50 -9.76 17.64 27.14
C PHE A 50 -8.69 17.97 28.17
N THR A 51 -8.73 17.23 29.27
CA THR A 51 -7.75 17.34 30.35
C THR A 51 -7.05 16.01 30.53
N VAL A 52 -5.71 16.05 30.53
CA VAL A 52 -4.86 14.91 30.89
C VAL A 52 -4.39 15.12 32.32
N ALA A 53 -4.80 14.25 33.23
CA ALA A 53 -4.27 14.22 34.59
C ALA A 53 -3.02 13.32 34.60
N VAL A 54 -1.89 13.89 35.00
CA VAL A 54 -0.58 13.20 34.98
C VAL A 54 -0.14 12.93 36.42
N SER A 55 0.36 11.72 36.64
CA SER A 55 0.95 11.29 37.92
C SER A 55 2.06 10.30 37.63
N ASN A 56 3.20 10.38 38.33
CA ASN A 56 4.39 9.51 38.19
C ASN A 56 4.54 8.78 36.85
N ASN A 57 3.89 7.61 36.70
CA ASN A 57 4.01 6.75 35.53
C ASN A 57 2.65 6.48 34.85
N SER A 58 1.69 7.38 34.97
CA SER A 58 0.36 7.24 34.37
C SER A 58 -0.29 8.57 34.03
N ALA A 59 -0.92 8.58 32.87
CA ALA A 59 -1.82 9.63 32.43
C ALA A 59 -3.25 9.11 32.42
N VAL A 60 -4.19 9.99 32.71
CA VAL A 60 -5.62 9.68 32.73
C VAL A 60 -6.39 10.76 31.99
N ILE A 61 -7.31 10.35 31.12
CA ILE A 61 -8.33 11.22 30.49
C ILE A 61 -9.69 10.65 30.87
N GLN A 62 -10.55 11.47 31.48
CA GLN A 62 -11.90 11.06 31.91
C GLN A 62 -11.91 9.73 32.70
N SER A 63 -11.01 9.62 33.68
CA SER A 63 -10.82 8.43 34.53
C SER A 63 -10.32 7.16 33.82
N LYS A 64 -10.00 7.22 32.51
CA LYS A 64 -9.38 6.11 31.77
C LYS A 64 -7.87 6.32 31.69
N LYS A 65 -7.09 5.28 32.01
CA LYS A 65 -5.63 5.27 31.81
C LYS A 65 -5.32 5.40 30.31
N VAL A 66 -4.34 6.21 29.99
CA VAL A 66 -3.91 6.49 28.61
C VAL A 66 -2.38 6.48 28.49
N SER A 67 -1.89 6.48 27.25
CA SER A 67 -0.47 6.52 26.92
C SER A 67 0.20 7.79 27.44
N MET A 68 1.41 7.64 27.98
CA MET A 68 2.27 8.77 28.36
C MET A 68 3.07 9.30 27.16
N LYS A 69 3.24 8.51 26.09
CA LYS A 69 4.11 8.83 24.95
C LYS A 69 3.84 10.21 24.32
N PRO A 70 2.59 10.67 24.12
CA PRO A 70 2.36 12.01 23.57
C PRO A 70 2.82 13.16 24.48
N LEU A 71 3.02 12.93 25.78
CA LEU A 71 3.51 13.94 26.71
C LEU A 71 4.99 14.29 26.48
N GLU A 72 5.78 13.35 25.97
CA GLU A 72 7.20 13.57 25.61
C GLU A 72 7.36 14.72 24.60
N LEU A 73 6.33 14.98 23.78
CA LEU A 73 6.28 16.07 22.81
C LEU A 73 5.78 17.39 23.40
N ILE A 74 4.97 17.34 24.46
CA ILE A 74 4.40 18.53 25.11
C ILE A 74 5.31 19.07 26.20
N ASP A 75 5.93 18.18 26.99
CA ASP A 75 6.61 18.58 28.20
C ASP A 75 7.76 19.59 27.99
N PRO A 76 8.55 19.52 26.90
CA PRO A 76 9.54 20.54 26.57
C PRO A 76 8.97 21.96 26.47
N LEU A 77 7.70 22.12 26.04
CA LEU A 77 7.06 23.44 25.88
C LEU A 77 6.98 24.27 27.18
N PHE A 78 7.08 23.59 28.32
CA PHE A 78 6.99 24.18 29.64
C PHE A 78 8.32 24.20 30.38
N GLN A 79 9.35 23.55 29.82
CA GLN A 79 10.72 23.57 30.35
C GLN A 79 11.53 24.69 29.70
N THR A 80 11.19 25.07 28.46
CA THR A 80 11.83 26.17 27.75
C THR A 80 11.27 27.53 28.21
N GLU A 81 12.17 28.42 28.59
CA GLU A 81 11.86 29.83 28.84
C GLU A 81 11.70 30.56 27.49
N LEU A 82 10.60 31.31 27.34
CA LEU A 82 10.36 32.14 26.16
C LEU A 82 10.91 33.52 26.46
N ILE A 83 11.86 33.99 25.65
CA ILE A 83 12.62 35.22 25.92
C ILE A 83 12.48 36.27 24.82
N GLU A 84 11.97 35.90 23.64
CA GLU A 84 11.85 36.83 22.50
C GLU A 84 10.56 37.65 22.61
N GLU A 85 10.61 38.91 22.17
CA GLU A 85 9.40 39.73 22.05
C GLU A 85 8.49 39.16 20.95
N CYS A 86 7.20 39.05 21.23
CA CYS A 86 6.26 38.51 20.27
C CYS A 86 6.08 39.43 19.05
N PRO A 87 6.08 38.89 17.82
CA PRO A 87 5.65 39.68 16.66
C PRO A 87 4.20 40.12 16.87
N LYS A 88 3.75 41.12 16.11
CA LYS A 88 2.32 41.49 16.10
C LYS A 88 1.51 40.28 15.64
N LEU A 89 0.88 39.63 16.60
CA LEU A 89 -0.09 38.58 16.36
C LEU A 89 -1.39 39.31 16.03
N ASP A 90 -1.78 39.32 14.76
CA ASP A 90 -3.13 39.75 14.37
C ASP A 90 -4.16 39.04 15.25
N ASN A 91 -5.36 39.62 15.42
CA ASN A 91 -6.46 39.12 16.27
C ASN A 91 -6.90 37.65 15.99
N ASN A 92 -6.18 36.91 15.16
CA ASN A 92 -6.23 35.47 15.03
C ASN A 92 -6.09 34.79 16.38
N LYS A 93 -7.18 34.10 16.73
CA LYS A 93 -7.23 33.12 17.80
C LYS A 93 -6.15 32.05 17.53
N SER A 94 -5.32 31.76 18.51
CA SER A 94 -4.31 30.68 18.43
C SER A 94 -4.93 29.38 17.94
N ASP A 95 -4.20 28.62 17.12
CA ASP A 95 -4.63 27.30 16.64
C ASP A 95 -4.80 26.31 17.80
N PHE A 96 -3.99 26.47 18.84
CA PHE A 96 -3.92 25.48 19.91
C PHE A 96 -3.48 26.11 21.23
N LEU A 97 -4.11 25.68 22.32
CA LEU A 97 -3.82 26.14 23.69
C LEU A 97 -3.50 24.95 24.58
N VAL A 98 -2.39 25.05 25.31
CA VAL A 98 -2.01 24.08 26.35
C VAL A 98 -1.80 24.80 27.67
N LYS A 99 -2.58 24.43 28.68
CA LYS A 99 -2.43 24.97 30.03
C LYS A 99 -1.99 23.87 30.99
N ARG A 100 -0.77 23.99 31.52
CA ARG A 100 -0.27 23.14 32.60
C ARG A 100 -0.67 23.73 33.95
N VAL A 101 -1.38 22.95 34.76
CA VAL A 101 -1.79 23.30 36.13
C VAL A 101 -1.08 22.36 37.09
N ILE A 102 -0.16 22.89 37.90
CA ILE A 102 0.57 22.12 38.90
C ILE A 102 -0.15 22.29 40.25
N LYS A 103 -0.45 21.18 40.94
CA LYS A 103 -1.23 21.25 42.19
C LYS A 103 -0.52 22.13 43.23
N GLY A 104 -1.20 23.19 43.69
CA GLY A 104 -0.67 24.12 44.69
C GLY A 104 0.34 25.15 44.15
N LYS A 105 0.53 25.26 42.83
CA LYS A 105 1.37 26.27 42.17
C LYS A 105 0.60 27.03 41.09
N SER A 106 1.24 28.03 40.48
CA SER A 106 0.71 28.77 39.34
C SER A 106 0.51 27.87 38.11
N SER A 107 -0.41 28.28 37.22
CA SER A 107 -0.60 27.63 35.93
C SER A 107 0.20 28.33 34.84
N ILE A 108 0.78 27.56 33.93
CA ILE A 108 1.47 28.07 32.75
C ILE A 108 0.57 27.83 31.54
N LEU A 109 0.32 28.88 30.76
CA LEU A 109 -0.42 28.79 29.49
C LEU A 109 0.56 28.98 28.33
N ARG A 110 0.45 28.12 27.32
CA ARG A 110 1.12 28.26 26.04
C ARG A 110 0.07 28.34 24.94
N SER A 111 0.18 29.35 24.09
CA SER A 111 -0.61 29.51 22.87
C SER A 111 0.27 29.24 21.67
N ILE A 112 -0.25 28.47 20.71
CA ILE A 112 0.53 27.95 19.57
C ILE A 112 -0.13 28.43 18.28
N TYR A 113 0.72 28.93 17.38
CA TYR A 113 0.37 29.46 16.07
C TYR A 113 1.16 28.66 15.04
N LEU A 114 0.48 27.75 14.34
CA LEU A 114 1.11 26.77 13.44
C LEU A 114 1.65 27.43 12.17
N ASP A 115 0.92 28.41 11.64
CA ASP A 115 1.31 29.18 10.45
C ASP A 115 2.55 30.04 10.68
N LYS A 116 2.65 30.65 11.87
CA LYS A 116 3.76 31.47 12.30
C LYS A 116 4.90 30.67 12.93
N GLN A 117 4.75 29.34 13.05
CA GLN A 117 5.70 28.45 13.72
C GLN A 117 6.11 28.94 15.12
N LEU A 118 5.14 29.38 15.90
CA LEU A 118 5.39 30.18 17.09
C LEU A 118 4.62 29.67 18.31
N ILE A 119 5.28 29.76 19.47
CA ILE A 119 4.71 29.50 20.79
C ILE A 119 4.82 30.77 21.62
N THR A 120 3.76 31.14 22.34
CA THR A 120 3.76 32.31 23.23
C THR A 120 3.17 31.99 24.60
N ASP A 121 3.60 32.73 25.61
CA ASP A 121 2.97 32.76 26.94
C ASP A 121 2.10 34.00 27.19
N GLY A 122 1.87 34.79 26.14
CA GLY A 122 1.14 36.05 26.14
C GLY A 122 2.02 37.28 26.32
N LYS A 123 3.30 37.11 26.65
CA LYS A 123 4.29 38.20 26.72
C LYS A 123 5.47 37.94 25.79
N ASN A 124 6.08 36.77 25.95
CA ASN A 124 7.24 36.35 25.20
C ASN A 124 6.88 35.23 24.25
N CYS A 125 7.72 35.07 23.23
CA CYS A 125 7.56 34.12 22.16
C CYS A 125 8.81 33.25 22.00
N GLY A 126 8.63 32.12 21.35
CA GLY A 126 9.70 31.28 20.84
C GLY A 126 9.30 30.73 19.47
N THR A 127 10.24 30.78 18.54
CA THR A 127 10.08 30.23 17.19
C THR A 127 10.50 28.76 17.17
N VAL A 128 9.78 27.93 16.41
CA VAL A 128 10.06 26.50 16.28
C VAL A 128 10.35 26.19 14.82
N ASP A 129 11.55 25.67 14.54
CA ASP A 129 11.90 25.29 13.17
C ASP A 129 11.27 23.95 12.75
N GLY A 130 11.06 23.82 11.44
CA GLY A 130 10.61 22.58 10.80
C GLY A 130 9.17 22.20 11.13
N ALA A 131 8.89 20.90 11.22
CA ALA A 131 7.53 20.36 11.39
C ALA A 131 7.15 20.09 12.86
N GLY A 132 7.98 20.48 13.84
CA GLY A 132 7.87 20.06 15.24
C GLY A 132 6.49 20.34 15.86
N LEU A 133 5.94 21.54 15.62
CA LEU A 133 4.62 21.90 16.14
C LEU A 133 3.48 21.03 15.60
N SER A 134 3.65 20.45 14.39
CA SER A 134 2.64 19.58 13.80
C SER A 134 2.50 18.25 14.55
N TYR A 135 3.49 17.85 15.35
CA TYR A 135 3.47 16.64 16.17
C TYR A 135 2.86 16.86 17.56
N LEU A 136 2.42 18.08 17.91
CA LEU A 136 1.82 18.32 19.21
C LEU A 136 0.42 17.71 19.27
N PRO A 137 0.06 16.98 20.35
CA PRO A 137 -1.22 16.31 20.45
C PRO A 137 -2.36 17.30 20.72
N PHE A 138 -3.25 17.43 19.74
CA PHE A 138 -4.39 18.34 19.79
C PHE A 138 -5.76 17.65 19.89
N HIS A 139 -5.78 16.32 19.92
CA HIS A 139 -7.00 15.51 20.04
C HIS A 139 -6.79 14.38 21.06
N ARG A 140 -7.77 14.09 21.91
CA ARG A 140 -7.63 13.12 23.01
C ARG A 140 -7.23 11.72 22.54
N SER A 141 -7.64 11.34 21.33
CA SER A 141 -7.36 10.01 20.77
C SER A 141 -5.89 9.72 20.54
N TRP A 142 -5.02 10.73 20.56
CA TRP A 142 -3.58 10.55 20.45
C TRP A 142 -2.98 9.85 21.66
N PHE A 143 -3.69 9.92 22.79
CA PHE A 143 -3.31 9.26 24.04
C PHE A 143 -3.87 7.84 24.14
N TYR A 144 -4.81 7.43 23.28
CA TYR A 144 -5.27 6.04 23.27
C TYR A 144 -4.25 5.17 22.51
N ASP A 145 -3.87 4.01 23.09
CA ASP A 145 -2.79 3.11 22.64
C ASP A 145 -3.10 2.37 21.31
N ASN A 146 -3.52 3.11 20.29
CA ASN A 146 -3.64 2.59 18.94
C ASN A 146 -2.28 2.75 18.25
N GLU A 147 -1.53 1.65 18.14
CA GLU A 147 -0.23 1.63 17.48
C GLU A 147 -0.31 1.27 15.99
N SER A 148 -1.45 0.73 15.54
CA SER A 148 -1.66 0.37 14.15
C SER A 148 -3.13 0.47 13.75
N PHE A 149 -3.38 0.48 12.44
CA PHE A 149 -4.72 0.39 11.86
C PHE A 149 -4.68 -0.37 10.54
N LYS A 150 -5.85 -0.68 9.99
CA LYS A 150 -6.02 -1.41 8.72
C LYS A 150 -6.98 -0.65 7.81
N ILE A 151 -6.68 -0.62 6.52
CA ILE A 151 -7.62 -0.19 5.48
C ILE A 151 -7.99 -1.44 4.67
N SER A 152 -9.27 -1.81 4.64
CA SER A 152 -9.71 -3.05 3.98
C SER A 152 -10.43 -2.74 2.68
N PHE A 153 -9.96 -3.31 1.58
CA PHE A 153 -10.62 -3.26 0.28
C PHE A 153 -11.71 -4.33 0.29
N LYS A 154 -13.00 -3.94 0.20
CA LYS A 154 -14.09 -4.92 0.19
C LYS A 154 -14.64 -5.10 -1.22
N LYS A 155 -15.40 -4.14 -1.75
CA LYS A 155 -16.14 -4.34 -3.01
C LYS A 155 -15.79 -3.35 -4.09
N GLN A 156 -15.52 -2.11 -3.72
CA GLN A 156 -15.19 -1.06 -4.68
C GLN A 156 -14.08 -0.16 -4.14
N VAL A 157 -13.16 0.19 -5.03
CA VAL A 157 -12.15 1.20 -4.77
C VAL A 157 -12.04 2.13 -5.98
N ASP A 158 -12.13 3.43 -5.70
CA ASP A 158 -11.79 4.47 -6.66
C ASP A 158 -10.53 5.19 -6.15
N VAL A 159 -9.52 5.29 -7.00
CA VAL A 159 -8.28 6.02 -6.74
C VAL A 159 -8.27 7.26 -7.63
N LEU A 160 -8.16 8.44 -7.03
CA LEU A 160 -7.96 9.70 -7.76
C LEU A 160 -6.53 10.17 -7.54
N LEU A 161 -5.76 10.17 -8.63
CA LEU A 161 -4.40 10.68 -8.68
C LEU A 161 -4.42 12.13 -9.20
N PRO A 162 -3.66 13.04 -8.58
CA PRO A 162 -3.41 14.37 -9.14
C PRO A 162 -2.74 14.29 -10.53
N PRO A 163 -3.09 15.16 -11.49
CA PRO A 163 -4.05 16.26 -11.38
C PRO A 163 -5.53 15.87 -11.58
N SER A 164 -5.86 14.74 -12.22
CA SER A 164 -7.28 14.32 -12.45
C SER A 164 -7.43 12.88 -13.01
N VAL A 165 -6.53 11.96 -12.65
CA VAL A 165 -6.63 10.58 -13.16
C VAL A 165 -7.45 9.73 -12.20
N LYS A 166 -8.58 9.20 -12.68
CA LYS A 166 -9.44 8.30 -11.90
C LYS A 166 -9.24 6.84 -12.31
N ILE A 167 -8.93 6.00 -11.33
CA ILE A 167 -8.82 4.54 -11.47
C ILE A 167 -9.91 3.91 -10.64
N SER A 168 -10.83 3.19 -11.27
CA SER A 168 -11.97 2.58 -10.56
C SER A 168 -11.91 1.06 -10.69
N LEU A 169 -11.98 0.34 -9.57
CA LEU A 169 -11.99 -1.12 -9.52
C LEU A 169 -13.20 -1.63 -8.73
N LYS A 170 -13.75 -2.75 -9.18
CA LYS A 170 -14.89 -3.40 -8.55
C LYS A 170 -14.66 -4.91 -8.45
N GLU A 171 -15.00 -5.47 -7.29
CA GLU A 171 -15.03 -6.91 -7.08
C GLU A 171 -16.32 -7.50 -7.67
N SER A 172 -16.18 -8.56 -8.46
CA SER A 172 -17.28 -9.35 -9.03
C SER A 172 -16.92 -10.82 -8.97
N LYS A 173 -17.77 -11.63 -8.34
CA LYS A 173 -17.58 -13.10 -8.20
C LYS A 173 -16.21 -13.50 -7.62
N GLY A 174 -15.68 -12.73 -6.67
CA GLY A 174 -14.39 -12.98 -6.02
C GLY A 174 -13.18 -12.51 -6.82
N GLU A 175 -13.38 -11.79 -7.92
CA GLU A 175 -12.30 -11.19 -8.70
C GLU A 175 -12.45 -9.68 -8.81
N TRP A 176 -11.34 -8.98 -8.63
CA TRP A 176 -11.25 -7.55 -8.95
C TRP A 176 -11.19 -7.34 -10.46
N LEU A 177 -11.92 -6.34 -10.94
CA LEU A 177 -11.99 -5.93 -12.33
C LEU A 177 -11.80 -4.41 -12.43
N SER A 178 -11.03 -3.96 -13.43
CA SER A 178 -10.98 -2.55 -13.81
C SER A 178 -12.36 -2.12 -14.34
N GLN A 179 -12.77 -0.89 -14.07
CA GLN A 179 -13.92 -0.24 -14.71
C GLN A 179 -13.50 0.77 -15.78
N ASN A 180 -12.19 0.87 -16.03
CA ASN A 180 -11.62 1.75 -17.04
C ASN A 180 -11.18 0.91 -18.25
N ASP A 181 -11.91 0.99 -19.35
CA ASP A 181 -11.63 0.19 -20.56
C ASP A 181 -10.29 0.55 -21.22
N ALA A 182 -9.86 1.81 -21.11
CA ALA A 182 -8.60 2.29 -21.68
C ALA A 182 -7.36 1.96 -20.82
N LEU A 183 -7.55 1.47 -19.59
CA LEU A 183 -6.47 1.15 -18.66
C LEU A 183 -6.37 -0.36 -18.48
N ILE A 184 -5.30 -0.94 -19.02
CA ILE A 184 -4.91 -2.30 -18.71
C ILE A 184 -4.17 -2.30 -17.38
N LEU A 185 -4.80 -2.84 -16.35
CA LEU A 185 -4.31 -2.72 -14.98
C LEU A 185 -3.07 -3.58 -14.71
N ASN A 186 -2.11 -3.01 -14.00
CA ASN A 186 -1.06 -3.73 -13.31
C ASN A 186 -1.61 -4.37 -12.01
N TRP A 187 -1.96 -5.66 -12.10
CA TRP A 187 -2.51 -6.39 -10.94
C TRP A 187 -1.48 -6.60 -9.83
N GLU A 188 -0.19 -6.69 -10.15
CA GLU A 188 0.87 -6.86 -9.14
C GLU A 188 0.95 -5.61 -8.26
N TYR A 189 0.89 -4.43 -8.87
CA TYR A 189 0.85 -3.17 -8.14
C TYR A 189 -0.43 -3.04 -7.29
N PHE A 190 -1.58 -3.40 -7.84
CA PHE A 190 -2.84 -3.40 -7.08
C PHE A 190 -2.79 -4.32 -5.85
N ASP A 191 -2.26 -5.53 -6.01
CA ASP A 191 -2.12 -6.48 -4.91
C ASP A 191 -1.11 -6.01 -3.87
N LEU A 192 0.01 -5.42 -4.29
CA LEU A 192 0.99 -4.80 -3.39
C LEU A 192 0.36 -3.66 -2.58
N LEU A 193 -0.39 -2.78 -3.25
CA LEU A 193 -1.11 -1.68 -2.59
C LEU A 193 -2.12 -2.22 -1.57
N ARG A 194 -2.93 -3.22 -1.94
CA ARG A 194 -3.90 -3.84 -1.03
C ARG A 194 -3.22 -4.47 0.20
N GLN A 195 -2.10 -5.17 -0.01
CA GLN A 195 -1.32 -5.78 1.08
C GLN A 195 -0.71 -4.74 2.02
N SER A 196 -0.23 -3.61 1.49
CA SER A 196 0.35 -2.52 2.28
C SER A 196 -0.61 -1.94 3.33
N PHE A 197 -1.92 -2.16 3.14
CA PHE A 197 -2.96 -1.66 4.03
C PHE A 197 -3.45 -2.67 5.07
N GLU A 198 -2.96 -3.91 5.06
CA GLU A 198 -3.45 -4.96 5.96
C GLU A 198 -3.07 -4.70 7.43
N GLN A 199 -1.91 -4.08 7.68
CA GLN A 199 -1.48 -3.65 9.00
C GLN A 199 -0.50 -2.47 8.89
N ILE A 200 -0.99 -1.27 9.19
CA ILE A 200 -0.24 -0.02 9.08
C ILE A 200 0.15 0.45 10.48
N ALA A 201 1.44 0.41 10.79
CA ALA A 201 2.02 0.96 12.01
C ALA A 201 1.99 2.49 11.99
N ILE A 202 1.54 3.08 13.09
CA ILE A 202 1.46 4.52 13.29
C ILE A 202 2.84 5.01 13.73
N SER A 203 3.55 5.69 12.82
CA SER A 203 4.84 6.31 13.12
C SER A 203 4.66 7.67 13.80
N GLY A 204 3.60 8.38 13.44
CA GLY A 204 3.28 9.67 14.03
C GLY A 204 1.83 10.08 13.78
N ARG A 205 1.39 11.06 14.55
CA ARG A 205 0.13 11.76 14.33
C ARG A 205 0.46 13.23 14.13
N LEU A 206 -0.22 13.87 13.18
CA LEU A 206 0.17 15.19 12.69
C LEU A 206 -1.03 16.11 12.51
N HIS A 207 -0.79 17.41 12.66
CA HIS A 207 -1.77 18.45 12.36
C HIS A 207 -2.02 18.59 10.85
N PRO A 208 -3.28 18.70 10.38
CA PRO A 208 -3.62 18.88 8.96
C PRO A 208 -3.01 20.13 8.30
N PHE A 209 -2.62 21.12 9.11
CA PHE A 209 -1.95 22.33 8.63
C PHE A 209 -0.71 22.00 7.77
N LEU A 210 0.01 20.92 8.09
CA LEU A 210 1.22 20.50 7.38
C LEU A 210 0.99 20.18 5.89
N VAL A 211 -0.26 19.97 5.48
CA VAL A 211 -0.64 19.58 4.11
C VAL A 211 -1.67 20.52 3.50
N LYS A 212 -1.90 21.71 4.09
CA LYS A 212 -2.95 22.66 3.67
C LYS A 212 -2.90 23.03 2.18
N GLU A 213 -1.71 23.09 1.60
CA GLU A 213 -1.47 23.50 0.20
C GLU A 213 -1.06 22.31 -0.69
N LYS A 214 -1.20 21.07 -0.20
CA LYS A 214 -0.79 19.87 -0.92
C LYS A 214 -2.01 19.15 -1.49
N GLU A 215 -1.89 18.71 -2.75
CA GLU A 215 -2.90 17.87 -3.37
C GLU A 215 -2.78 16.42 -2.87
N PRO A 216 -3.87 15.81 -2.35
CA PRO A 216 -3.83 14.43 -1.91
C PRO A 216 -4.00 13.46 -3.08
N VAL A 217 -3.44 12.27 -2.92
CA VAL A 217 -3.99 11.08 -3.56
C VAL A 217 -5.23 10.64 -2.78
N THR A 218 -6.36 10.53 -3.45
CA THR A 218 -7.63 10.15 -2.82
C THR A 218 -7.94 8.69 -3.08
N LEU A 219 -8.16 7.91 -2.02
CA LEU A 219 -8.73 6.58 -2.13
C LEU A 219 -10.15 6.59 -1.56
N ASN A 220 -11.14 6.26 -2.38
CA ASN A 220 -12.50 6.03 -1.95
C ASN A 220 -12.76 4.52 -1.92
N ILE A 221 -12.89 3.94 -0.74
CA ILE A 221 -13.10 2.50 -0.55
C ILE A 221 -14.48 2.30 0.08
N ASP A 222 -15.39 1.68 -0.66
CA ASP A 222 -16.78 1.42 -0.23
C ASP A 222 -17.49 2.67 0.37
N GLY A 223 -17.26 3.83 -0.24
CA GLY A 223 -17.84 5.12 0.20
C GLY A 223 -17.09 5.85 1.31
N GLN A 224 -15.98 5.28 1.81
CA GLN A 224 -15.10 5.94 2.78
C GLN A 224 -13.92 6.60 2.06
N THR A 225 -13.69 7.89 2.32
CA THR A 225 -12.63 8.68 1.69
C THR A 225 -11.39 8.75 2.57
N TYR A 226 -10.26 8.33 2.02
CA TYR A 226 -8.93 8.40 2.61
C TYR A 226 -8.07 9.35 1.78
N LEU A 227 -7.44 10.32 2.42
CA LEU A 227 -6.62 11.33 1.76
C LEU A 227 -5.16 11.12 2.11
N PHE A 228 -4.33 10.78 1.12
CA PHE A 228 -2.92 10.51 1.31
C PHE A 228 -2.08 11.68 0.80
N TYR A 229 -1.19 12.17 1.65
CA TYR A 229 -0.35 13.33 1.38
C TYR A 229 1.12 12.97 1.51
N SER A 230 1.94 13.43 0.55
CA SER A 230 3.40 13.40 0.66
C SER A 230 3.85 14.54 1.58
N ILE A 231 4.45 14.21 2.72
CA ILE A 231 4.89 15.19 3.72
C ILE A 231 6.35 15.59 3.47
N ALA A 232 7.21 14.61 3.23
CA ALA A 232 8.62 14.77 2.93
C ALA A 232 9.03 13.67 1.93
N PRO A 233 10.23 13.72 1.33
CA PRO A 233 10.75 12.60 0.56
C PRO A 233 10.63 11.31 1.38
N SER A 234 9.92 10.32 0.84
CA SER A 234 9.66 9.03 1.49
C SER A 234 8.78 9.01 2.74
N LEU A 235 8.16 10.14 3.12
CA LEU A 235 7.22 10.19 4.24
C LEU A 235 5.84 10.61 3.77
N TRP A 236 4.88 9.72 3.96
CA TRP A 236 3.47 9.96 3.67
C TRP A 236 2.64 9.96 4.95
N ALA A 237 1.50 10.64 4.88
CA ALA A 237 0.46 10.50 5.88
C ALA A 237 -0.91 10.37 5.25
N VAL A 238 -1.83 9.77 6.02
CA VAL A 238 -3.22 9.60 5.65
C VAL A 238 -4.13 10.36 6.58
N GLN A 239 -5.13 11.04 6.03
CA GLN A 239 -6.31 11.47 6.76
C GLN A 239 -7.39 10.39 6.63
N LEU A 240 -7.81 9.82 7.77
CA LEU A 240 -8.90 8.84 7.82
C LEU A 240 -10.27 9.55 7.81
N PRO A 241 -11.34 8.92 7.29
CA PRO A 241 -12.65 9.56 7.09
C PRO A 241 -13.26 10.26 8.32
N SER A 242 -12.96 9.77 9.53
CA SER A 242 -13.53 10.28 10.79
C SER A 242 -12.47 10.87 11.72
N GLN A 243 -11.28 11.21 11.20
CA GLN A 243 -10.20 11.77 12.01
C GLN A 243 -9.84 13.18 11.56
N PRO A 244 -9.77 14.14 12.50
CA PRO A 244 -9.40 15.52 12.18
C PRO A 244 -7.87 15.72 12.11
N TYR A 245 -7.11 14.65 11.99
CA TYR A 245 -5.65 14.65 12.02
C TYR A 245 -5.09 13.66 11.01
N LEU A 246 -3.81 13.82 10.68
CA LEU A 246 -3.11 12.90 9.78
C LEU A 246 -2.39 11.83 10.60
N ILE A 247 -2.26 10.64 10.02
CA ILE A 247 -1.45 9.56 10.55
C ILE A 247 -0.30 9.32 9.57
N SER A 248 0.94 9.49 10.03
CA SER A 248 2.12 9.14 9.24
C SER A 248 2.57 7.70 9.48
N SER A 249 3.11 7.09 8.43
CA SER A 249 3.70 5.76 8.50
C SER A 249 4.86 5.64 7.53
N ASN A 250 5.95 5.00 7.99
CA ASN A 250 7.06 4.62 7.13
C ASN A 250 6.71 3.44 6.20
N GLN A 251 5.56 2.78 6.40
CA GLN A 251 5.10 1.67 5.54
C GLN A 251 4.38 2.14 4.28
N PHE A 252 4.16 3.44 4.12
CA PHE A 252 3.56 4.04 2.94
C PHE A 252 4.53 4.20 1.76
N GLN A 253 5.60 3.42 1.69
CA GLN A 253 6.55 3.47 0.57
C GLN A 253 5.90 3.11 -0.78
N VAL A 254 4.84 2.30 -0.79
CA VAL A 254 4.08 2.00 -2.02
C VAL A 254 3.53 3.25 -2.71
N PHE A 255 3.35 4.35 -1.95
CA PHE A 255 2.87 5.61 -2.45
C PHE A 255 3.93 6.43 -3.21
N GLU A 256 5.23 6.19 -2.98
CA GLU A 256 6.30 6.82 -3.76
C GLU A 256 6.13 6.54 -5.26
N ASN A 257 5.61 5.36 -5.58
CA ASN A 257 5.35 4.91 -6.94
C ASN A 257 3.87 5.05 -7.33
N MET A 258 3.05 5.87 -6.65
CA MET A 258 1.63 5.98 -6.96
C MET A 258 1.35 6.95 -8.13
N THR A 259 1.97 6.65 -9.27
CA THR A 259 1.78 7.33 -10.56
C THR A 259 0.85 6.50 -11.45
N PHE A 260 0.30 7.12 -12.49
CA PHE A 260 -0.52 6.40 -13.49
C PHE A 260 0.24 5.20 -14.09
N ASP A 261 1.53 5.36 -14.39
CA ASP A 261 2.36 4.33 -14.99
C ASP A 261 2.46 3.06 -14.12
N SER A 262 2.49 3.20 -12.80
CA SER A 262 2.51 2.05 -11.89
C SER A 262 1.22 1.24 -11.92
N TRP A 263 0.10 1.90 -12.23
CA TRP A 263 -1.20 1.25 -12.40
C TRP A 263 -1.38 0.62 -13.78
N GLN A 264 -0.55 0.99 -14.75
CA GLN A 264 -0.59 0.49 -16.11
C GLN A 264 0.28 -0.77 -16.24
N ASP A 265 -0.29 -1.83 -16.81
CA ASP A 265 0.46 -3.04 -17.13
C ASP A 265 1.55 -2.72 -18.17
N ARG A 266 2.75 -3.29 -18.00
CA ARG A 266 3.89 -3.10 -18.89
C ARG A 266 3.58 -3.45 -20.35
N ASN A 267 2.75 -4.47 -20.58
CA ASN A 267 2.30 -4.87 -21.92
C ASN A 267 0.97 -4.22 -22.31
N GLY A 268 0.47 -3.25 -21.53
CA GLY A 268 -0.89 -2.74 -21.65
C GLY A 268 -1.23 -2.13 -23.02
N GLN A 269 -0.31 -1.37 -23.63
CA GLN A 269 -0.52 -0.83 -24.97
C GLN A 269 -0.59 -1.94 -26.03
N LEU A 270 0.27 -2.96 -25.93
CA LEU A 270 0.26 -4.11 -26.83
C LEU A 270 -1.04 -4.91 -26.68
N ILE A 271 -1.51 -5.09 -25.44
CA ILE A 271 -2.79 -5.74 -25.12
C ILE A 271 -3.95 -5.01 -25.80
N LEU A 272 -4.01 -3.68 -25.69
CA LEU A 272 -5.03 -2.88 -26.37
C LEU A 272 -4.99 -3.06 -27.89
N ILE A 273 -3.80 -3.15 -28.49
CA ILE A 273 -3.64 -3.35 -29.93
C ILE A 273 -4.13 -4.73 -30.36
N PHE A 274 -3.61 -5.81 -29.76
CA PHE A 274 -3.96 -7.16 -30.23
C PHE A 274 -5.39 -7.58 -29.85
N GLN A 275 -6.02 -6.96 -28.85
CA GLN A 275 -7.41 -7.23 -28.49
C GLN A 275 -8.42 -6.48 -29.35
N ASP A 276 -8.03 -5.41 -30.04
CA ASP A 276 -8.96 -4.63 -30.87
C ASP A 276 -9.24 -5.35 -32.21
N PRO A 277 -10.46 -5.88 -32.43
CA PRO A 277 -10.78 -6.58 -33.67
C PRO A 277 -10.82 -5.65 -34.89
N LYS A 278 -10.86 -4.33 -34.70
CA LYS A 278 -10.86 -3.33 -35.79
C LYS A 278 -9.47 -3.09 -36.37
N ARG A 279 -8.41 -3.47 -35.65
CA ARG A 279 -7.02 -3.39 -36.13
C ARG A 279 -6.74 -4.45 -37.20
N SER A 280 -5.75 -4.18 -38.04
CA SER A 280 -5.30 -5.14 -39.05
C SER A 280 -4.70 -6.39 -38.40
N GLU A 281 -4.73 -7.54 -39.08
CA GLU A 281 -4.08 -8.76 -38.57
C GLU A 281 -2.59 -8.55 -38.33
N GLU A 282 -1.93 -7.84 -39.24
CA GLU A 282 -0.50 -7.54 -39.16
C GLU A 282 -0.15 -6.74 -37.90
N GLU A 283 -0.87 -5.65 -37.61
CA GLU A 283 -0.67 -4.87 -36.38
C GLU A 283 -0.88 -5.73 -35.12
N ARG A 284 -1.90 -6.59 -35.13
CA ARG A 284 -2.22 -7.45 -33.98
C ARG A 284 -1.18 -8.55 -33.79
N LEU A 285 -0.67 -9.14 -34.87
CA LEU A 285 0.42 -10.12 -34.82
C LEU A 285 1.73 -9.50 -34.35
N GLN A 286 2.08 -8.32 -34.89
CA GLN A 286 3.26 -7.58 -34.45
C GLN A 286 3.19 -7.25 -32.96
N ALA A 287 2.02 -6.81 -32.47
CA ALA A 287 1.83 -6.56 -31.04
C ALA A 287 1.96 -7.81 -30.17
N LEU A 288 1.59 -9.00 -30.68
CA LEU A 288 1.80 -10.27 -29.99
C LEU A 288 3.29 -10.66 -29.98
N ASP A 289 4.00 -10.43 -31.08
CA ASP A 289 5.44 -10.69 -31.19
C ASP A 289 6.27 -9.78 -30.27
N ASP A 290 5.83 -8.53 -30.09
CA ASP A 290 6.48 -7.53 -29.25
C ASP A 290 6.18 -7.70 -27.74
N ILE A 291 5.36 -8.68 -27.36
CA ILE A 291 5.10 -8.99 -25.94
C ILE A 291 6.43 -9.24 -25.23
N SER A 292 6.70 -8.45 -24.19
CA SER A 292 7.90 -8.61 -23.39
C SER A 292 7.92 -9.94 -22.63
N SER A 293 9.08 -10.34 -22.11
CA SER A 293 9.22 -11.53 -21.26
C SER A 293 8.44 -11.46 -19.95
N HIS A 294 7.89 -10.29 -19.59
CA HIS A 294 7.10 -10.12 -18.38
C HIS A 294 5.70 -10.70 -18.56
N TRP A 295 5.36 -11.69 -17.73
CA TRP A 295 4.08 -12.39 -17.76
C TRP A 295 3.16 -11.88 -16.65
N SER A 296 2.08 -11.18 -17.03
CA SER A 296 1.13 -10.59 -16.09
C SER A 296 -0.26 -11.24 -16.15
N ARG A 297 -1.08 -11.03 -15.10
CA ARG A 297 -2.49 -11.47 -15.08
C ARG A 297 -3.31 -10.83 -16.20
N SER A 298 -3.06 -9.57 -16.54
CA SER A 298 -3.76 -8.87 -17.63
C SER A 298 -3.43 -9.47 -18.98
N LEU A 299 -2.14 -9.70 -19.26
CA LEU A 299 -1.69 -10.35 -20.49
C LEU A 299 -2.30 -11.75 -20.64
N LYS A 300 -2.24 -12.56 -19.57
CA LYS A 300 -2.82 -13.90 -19.55
C LYS A 300 -4.31 -13.88 -19.92
N ARG A 301 -5.10 -13.03 -19.26
CA ARG A 301 -6.55 -12.88 -19.51
C ARG A 301 -6.82 -12.43 -20.94
N ALA A 302 -6.04 -11.49 -21.45
CA ALA A 302 -6.18 -10.98 -22.80
C ALA A 302 -5.92 -12.07 -23.86
N LEU A 303 -4.86 -12.87 -23.68
CA LEU A 303 -4.57 -13.99 -24.57
C LEU A 303 -5.66 -15.09 -24.48
N GLN A 304 -6.14 -15.38 -23.26
CA GLN A 304 -7.24 -16.33 -23.05
C GLN A 304 -8.54 -15.89 -23.73
N SER A 305 -8.86 -14.59 -23.73
CA SER A 305 -10.06 -14.08 -24.39
C SER A 305 -10.03 -14.28 -25.91
N LEU A 306 -8.86 -14.17 -26.55
CA LEU A 306 -8.70 -14.42 -27.99
C LEU A 306 -9.06 -15.87 -28.35
N LEU A 307 -8.78 -16.84 -27.47
CA LEU A 307 -9.05 -18.25 -27.75
C LEU A 307 -10.55 -18.57 -27.84
N VAL A 308 -11.36 -17.89 -27.06
CA VAL A 308 -12.81 -18.16 -26.93
C VAL A 308 -13.68 -17.18 -27.73
N ALA A 309 -13.07 -16.18 -28.37
CA ALA A 309 -13.72 -15.26 -29.30
C ALA A 309 -14.14 -16.02 -30.57
N ASP A 310 -15.42 -15.93 -30.93
CA ASP A 310 -15.99 -16.78 -31.99
C ASP A 310 -15.45 -16.40 -33.38
N GLU A 311 -15.21 -15.11 -33.65
CA GLU A 311 -14.83 -14.58 -34.98
C GLU A 311 -13.38 -14.07 -35.10
N ASP A 312 -12.49 -14.39 -34.16
CA ASP A 312 -11.11 -13.89 -34.25
C ASP A 312 -10.30 -14.61 -35.34
N ARG A 313 -9.33 -13.91 -35.91
CA ARG A 313 -8.50 -14.37 -37.02
C ARG A 313 -7.62 -15.54 -36.60
N ARG A 314 -7.44 -16.51 -37.50
CA ARG A 314 -6.75 -17.76 -37.22
C ARG A 314 -5.33 -17.56 -36.71
N GLU A 315 -4.53 -16.76 -37.41
CA GLU A 315 -3.11 -16.57 -37.07
C GLU A 315 -2.95 -15.90 -35.70
N VAL A 316 -3.81 -14.92 -35.39
CA VAL A 316 -3.86 -14.28 -34.06
C VAL A 316 -4.13 -15.31 -32.97
N LYS A 317 -5.11 -16.21 -33.17
CA LYS A 317 -5.40 -17.31 -32.23
C LYS A 317 -4.21 -18.25 -32.07
N LEU A 318 -3.56 -18.65 -33.17
CA LEU A 318 -2.41 -19.55 -33.14
C LEU A 318 -1.24 -18.94 -32.35
N GLN A 319 -0.95 -17.65 -32.56
CA GLN A 319 0.09 -16.96 -31.82
C GLN A 319 -0.27 -16.82 -30.33
N ALA A 320 -1.52 -16.49 -30.01
CA ALA A 320 -1.98 -16.45 -28.62
C ALA A 320 -1.83 -17.81 -27.90
N ILE A 321 -2.16 -18.91 -28.58
CA ILE A 321 -1.97 -20.28 -28.08
C ILE A 321 -0.48 -20.54 -27.80
N GLN A 322 0.42 -20.12 -28.69
CA GLN A 322 1.86 -20.29 -28.51
C GLN A 322 2.37 -19.61 -27.23
N HIS A 323 1.95 -18.37 -26.95
CA HIS A 323 2.30 -17.68 -25.70
C HIS A 323 1.72 -18.41 -24.47
N LEU A 324 0.44 -18.78 -24.50
CA LEU A 324 -0.22 -19.46 -23.39
C LEU A 324 0.36 -20.85 -23.10
N ARG A 325 0.85 -21.57 -24.11
CA ARG A 325 1.52 -22.87 -23.94
C ARG A 325 2.84 -22.75 -23.17
N ARG A 326 3.57 -21.64 -23.34
CA ARG A 326 4.82 -21.38 -22.61
C ARG A 326 4.58 -21.03 -21.13
N HIS A 327 3.37 -20.59 -20.79
CA HIS A 327 2.95 -20.23 -19.43
C HIS A 327 1.68 -20.99 -19.01
N PRO A 328 1.77 -22.33 -18.89
CA PRO A 328 0.60 -23.15 -18.61
C PRO A 328 0.06 -22.85 -17.21
N SER A 329 -1.27 -22.77 -17.09
CA SER A 329 -1.97 -22.68 -15.82
C SER A 329 -3.26 -23.47 -15.90
N ASP A 330 -3.82 -23.85 -14.75
CA ASP A 330 -5.03 -24.66 -14.71
C ASP A 330 -6.22 -23.93 -15.35
N GLU A 331 -6.34 -22.62 -15.13
CA GLU A 331 -7.29 -21.75 -15.81
C GLU A 331 -7.08 -21.75 -17.34
N THR A 332 -5.84 -21.66 -17.82
CA THR A 332 -5.53 -21.73 -19.26
C THR A 332 -5.97 -23.06 -19.86
N VAL A 333 -5.83 -24.17 -19.12
CA VAL A 333 -6.29 -25.50 -19.56
C VAL A 333 -7.82 -25.57 -19.62
N LEU A 334 -8.52 -25.00 -18.64
CA LEU A 334 -9.99 -24.88 -18.67
C LEU A 334 -10.46 -24.08 -19.89
N ILE A 335 -9.82 -22.93 -20.15
CA ILE A 335 -10.15 -22.07 -21.30
C ILE A 335 -9.81 -22.76 -22.62
N ALA A 336 -8.67 -23.45 -22.72
CA ALA A 336 -8.30 -24.18 -23.95
C ALA A 336 -9.31 -25.29 -24.28
N ALA A 337 -9.82 -26.01 -23.27
CA ALA A 337 -10.87 -27.02 -23.47
C ALA A 337 -12.19 -26.39 -23.94
N GLN A 338 -12.54 -25.21 -23.41
CA GLN A 338 -13.70 -24.45 -23.87
C GLN A 338 -13.52 -23.98 -25.32
N ALA A 339 -12.38 -23.38 -25.66
CA ALA A 339 -12.04 -22.94 -27.00
C ALA A 339 -12.06 -24.11 -28.02
N LEU A 340 -11.58 -25.29 -27.62
CA LEU A 340 -11.54 -26.49 -28.45
C LEU A 340 -12.94 -26.89 -28.95
N SER A 341 -13.96 -26.69 -28.12
CA SER A 341 -15.36 -26.98 -28.49
C SER A 341 -16.03 -25.90 -29.35
N LYS A 342 -15.43 -24.71 -29.45
CA LYS A 342 -15.96 -23.57 -30.19
C LYS A 342 -15.35 -23.41 -31.58
N THR A 343 -14.15 -23.94 -31.79
CA THR A 343 -13.46 -23.84 -33.08
C THR A 343 -13.61 -25.14 -33.87
N SER A 344 -13.86 -25.01 -35.17
CA SER A 344 -13.87 -26.11 -36.14
C SER A 344 -12.57 -26.22 -36.93
N HIS A 345 -11.60 -25.32 -36.71
CA HIS A 345 -10.39 -25.26 -37.53
C HIS A 345 -9.33 -26.27 -37.03
N PRO A 346 -8.93 -27.27 -37.83
CA PRO A 346 -8.08 -28.38 -37.35
C PRO A 346 -6.74 -27.93 -36.74
N LEU A 347 -6.05 -26.98 -37.37
CA LEU A 347 -4.78 -26.44 -36.83
C LEU A 347 -4.94 -25.78 -35.46
N VAL A 348 -6.00 -25.01 -35.26
CA VAL A 348 -6.28 -24.34 -33.97
C VAL A 348 -6.62 -25.40 -32.92
N GLN A 349 -7.45 -26.39 -33.27
CA GLN A 349 -7.78 -27.50 -32.39
C GLN A 349 -6.54 -28.29 -31.96
N ASN A 350 -5.65 -28.62 -32.89
CA ASN A 350 -4.38 -29.30 -32.60
C ASN A 350 -3.52 -28.50 -31.62
N ARG A 351 -3.37 -27.19 -31.85
CA ARG A 351 -2.60 -26.32 -30.93
C ARG A 351 -3.25 -26.20 -29.55
N LEU A 352 -4.58 -26.18 -29.46
CA LEU A 352 -5.29 -26.21 -28.17
C LEU A 352 -5.06 -27.54 -27.43
N ILE A 353 -5.04 -28.67 -28.13
CA ILE A 353 -4.71 -29.98 -27.54
C ILE A 353 -3.30 -29.98 -26.96
N GLU A 354 -2.32 -29.31 -27.59
CA GLU A 354 -0.98 -29.19 -27.02
C GLU A 354 -0.99 -28.50 -25.64
N ILE A 355 -1.84 -27.49 -25.42
CA ILE A 355 -2.04 -26.89 -24.10
C ILE A 355 -2.63 -27.92 -23.13
N LEU A 356 -3.68 -28.64 -23.52
CA LEU A 356 -4.33 -29.63 -22.65
C LEU A 356 -3.37 -30.76 -22.23
N LYS A 357 -2.49 -31.17 -23.14
CA LYS A 357 -1.47 -32.20 -22.90
C LYS A 357 -0.40 -31.79 -21.88
N THR A 358 -0.27 -30.50 -21.56
CA THR A 358 0.59 -30.06 -20.45
C THR A 358 0.14 -30.65 -19.09
N ARG A 359 -1.15 -30.93 -18.94
CA ARG A 359 -1.75 -31.58 -17.74
C ARG A 359 -2.20 -33.02 -17.96
N ASN A 360 -2.46 -33.43 -19.21
CA ASN A 360 -2.77 -34.83 -19.55
C ASN A 360 -2.02 -35.32 -20.78
N ARG A 361 -0.76 -35.74 -20.58
CA ARG A 361 0.15 -36.15 -21.67
C ARG A 361 -0.37 -37.31 -22.54
N LYS A 362 -1.24 -38.17 -21.99
CA LYS A 362 -1.78 -39.36 -22.67
C LYS A 362 -3.11 -39.10 -23.39
N GLY A 363 -3.58 -37.85 -23.43
CA GLY A 363 -4.81 -37.51 -24.14
C GLY A 363 -4.69 -37.71 -25.65
N PRO A 364 -5.82 -37.97 -26.35
CA PRO A 364 -5.86 -38.18 -27.79
C PRO A 364 -5.56 -36.90 -28.58
N ASP A 365 -4.92 -37.06 -29.73
CA ASP A 365 -4.73 -36.02 -30.75
C ASP A 365 -5.94 -35.95 -31.69
N ILE A 366 -6.10 -34.79 -32.34
CA ILE A 366 -6.96 -34.67 -33.52
C ILE A 366 -6.14 -35.09 -34.73
N ASP A 367 -6.76 -35.90 -35.58
CA ASP A 367 -6.11 -36.43 -36.76
C ASP A 367 -6.57 -35.60 -37.95
N PRO A 368 -5.67 -34.82 -38.60
CA PRO A 368 -6.05 -33.93 -39.68
C PRO A 368 -6.62 -34.65 -40.90
N ASP A 369 -6.37 -35.97 -41.02
CA ASP A 369 -6.78 -36.80 -42.15
C ASP A 369 -8.06 -37.62 -41.88
N LYS A 370 -8.64 -37.53 -40.67
CA LYS A 370 -9.84 -38.28 -40.29
C LYS A 370 -11.13 -37.46 -40.47
N SER A 371 -12.24 -38.20 -40.63
CA SER A 371 -13.57 -37.61 -40.75
C SER A 371 -13.97 -36.86 -39.47
N SER A 372 -14.74 -35.78 -39.64
CA SER A 372 -15.26 -34.93 -38.56
C SER A 372 -15.95 -35.66 -37.40
N SER A 373 -16.48 -36.86 -37.65
CA SER A 373 -17.07 -37.74 -36.63
C SER A 373 -16.06 -38.28 -35.61
N LYS A 374 -14.83 -38.61 -36.01
CA LYS A 374 -13.78 -39.09 -35.11
C LYS A 374 -13.19 -37.95 -34.28
N ASP A 375 -13.09 -36.76 -34.87
CA ASP A 375 -12.68 -35.57 -34.13
C ASP A 375 -13.73 -35.17 -33.08
N SER A 376 -15.02 -35.43 -33.34
CA SER A 376 -16.08 -35.27 -32.34
C SER A 376 -15.86 -36.16 -31.10
N GLU A 377 -15.34 -37.38 -31.27
CA GLU A 377 -15.01 -38.27 -30.15
C GLU A 377 -13.81 -37.77 -29.34
N THR A 378 -12.77 -37.26 -30.02
CA THR A 378 -11.61 -36.63 -29.37
C THR A 378 -12.02 -35.41 -28.56
N ILE A 379 -12.87 -34.52 -29.12
CA ILE A 379 -13.39 -33.36 -28.40
C ILE A 379 -14.23 -33.79 -27.19
N LYS A 380 -15.09 -34.80 -27.34
CA LYS A 380 -15.88 -35.36 -26.22
C LYS A 380 -14.99 -35.93 -25.12
N TYR A 381 -13.88 -36.59 -25.45
CA TYR A 381 -12.91 -37.06 -24.46
C TYR A 381 -12.39 -35.89 -23.62
N TRP A 382 -11.91 -34.83 -24.27
CA TRP A 382 -11.36 -33.67 -23.58
C TRP A 382 -12.41 -32.93 -22.74
N GLN A 383 -13.65 -32.83 -23.23
CA GLN A 383 -14.78 -32.29 -22.46
C GLN A 383 -15.16 -33.14 -21.24
N LYS A 384 -15.03 -34.47 -21.31
CA LYS A 384 -15.26 -35.33 -20.15
C LYS A 384 -14.12 -35.18 -19.14
N TRP A 385 -12.88 -35.22 -19.63
CA TRP A 385 -11.69 -35.07 -18.80
C TRP A 385 -11.66 -33.74 -18.05
N ILE A 386 -12.03 -32.62 -18.69
CA ILE A 386 -12.00 -31.30 -18.06
C ILE A 386 -12.97 -31.19 -16.88
N LYS A 387 -14.10 -31.90 -16.91
CA LYS A 387 -15.04 -31.98 -15.77
C LYS A 387 -14.39 -32.65 -14.56
N THR A 388 -13.65 -33.73 -14.79
CA THR A 388 -12.90 -34.42 -13.74
C THR A 388 -11.71 -33.59 -13.24
N PHE A 389 -11.03 -32.88 -14.14
CA PHE A 389 -9.93 -31.97 -13.79
C PHE A 389 -10.41 -30.82 -12.91
N LYS A 390 -11.51 -30.15 -13.28
CA LYS A 390 -12.11 -29.07 -12.50
C LYS A 390 -12.53 -29.48 -11.09
N ALA A 391 -12.89 -30.75 -10.87
CA ALA A 391 -13.25 -31.26 -9.54
C ALA A 391 -12.04 -31.54 -8.63
N LYS A 392 -10.82 -31.53 -9.19
CA LYS A 392 -9.57 -31.79 -8.45
C LYS A 392 -8.84 -30.51 -8.03
N ILE A 393 -9.23 -29.37 -8.60
CA ILE A 393 -8.74 -28.02 -8.27
C ILE A 393 -9.77 -27.41 -7.34
#